data_AF-W7IXG0-F1
#
_entry.id   AF-W7IXG0-F1
#
_cell.length_a   1.000
_cell.length_b   1.000
_cell.length_c   1.000
_cell.angle_alpha   90.00
_cell.angle_beta   90.00
_cell.angle_gamma   90.00
#
_symmetry.space_group_name_H-M   'P 1'
#
loop_
_entity.id
_entity.type
_entity.pdbx_description
1 polymer ?
#
loop_
_entity_poly.entity_id
_entity_poly.type
_entity_poly.pdbx_seq_one_letter_code
_entity_poly.pdbx_strand_id
1 'polypeptide(L)'
;MAEEEVDGEVLRGGVFRDVFDGLGWSRFVPHAAVEVLGVVVLLGAPTRDQIGRLVGRTPDAVVGLSGPAWDEFEPWTEHTLRTALDGAAPTPGEVARANAEDRAWLDGLIAEIDSHADALGVFRPRTLSDVLDYLTACTVLIATGRDGDTRYELNPWAMLPAEVLPLTRDQVDEEDALRWIGLHRPVVRKLIDLFGPYADAPLDVLRTTLLELSRTCGVDLESTRAAVTILADQPDFEVTGDAERAEPGAELEIRVDWANFLEYRLDIAAGTIDSP
;
A
#
# COMPACT_ATOMS: atom_id res chain seq x y z
N MET A 1 -11.12 27.89 -13.76
CA MET A 1 -9.68 27.73 -14.10
C MET A 1 -8.89 27.24 -12.90
N ALA A 2 -8.57 28.04 -11.88
CA ALA A 2 -7.79 27.54 -10.72
C ALA A 2 -8.54 26.51 -9.85
N GLU A 3 -9.84 26.69 -9.60
CA GLU A 3 -10.65 25.70 -8.84
C GLU A 3 -10.89 24.39 -9.62
N GLU A 4 -11.08 24.45 -10.94
CA GLU A 4 -11.25 23.25 -11.80
C GLU A 4 -9.98 22.41 -11.92
N GLU A 5 -8.80 23.04 -11.92
CA GLU A 5 -7.51 22.33 -11.91
C GLU A 5 -7.29 21.60 -10.57
N VAL A 6 -7.66 22.23 -9.45
CA VAL A 6 -7.55 21.65 -8.10
C VAL A 6 -8.52 20.47 -7.93
N ASP A 7 -9.77 20.59 -8.37
CA ASP A 7 -10.74 19.48 -8.33
C ASP A 7 -10.29 18.29 -9.20
N GLY A 8 -9.70 18.58 -10.36
CA GLY A 8 -9.14 17.56 -11.24
C GLY A 8 -7.95 16.81 -10.64
N GLU A 9 -7.05 17.50 -9.94
CA GLU A 9 -5.91 16.89 -9.25
C GLU A 9 -6.35 16.03 -8.07
N VAL A 10 -7.32 16.50 -7.26
CA VAL A 10 -7.86 15.73 -6.13
C VAL A 10 -8.51 14.42 -6.61
N LEU A 11 -9.28 14.47 -7.70
CA LEU A 11 -9.87 13.28 -8.31
C LEU A 11 -8.79 12.30 -8.79
N ARG A 12 -7.74 12.79 -9.45
CA ARG A 12 -6.62 11.95 -9.90
C ARG A 12 -5.82 11.37 -8.73
N GLY A 13 -5.62 12.11 -7.66
CA GLY A 13 -5.02 11.63 -6.41
C GLY A 13 -5.88 10.58 -5.68
N GLY A 14 -7.20 10.61 -5.90
CA GLY A 14 -8.11 9.52 -5.52
C GLY A 14 -7.84 8.25 -6.33
N VAL A 15 -7.87 8.37 -7.66
CA VAL A 15 -7.58 7.23 -8.57
C VAL A 15 -6.20 6.64 -8.33
N PHE A 16 -5.18 7.47 -8.09
CA PHE A 16 -3.85 7.00 -7.73
C PHE A 16 -3.88 6.10 -6.50
N ARG A 17 -4.52 6.53 -5.40
CA ARG A 17 -4.61 5.72 -4.19
C ARG A 17 -5.43 4.45 -4.42
N ASP A 18 -6.55 4.54 -5.14
CA ASP A 18 -7.40 3.39 -5.41
C ASP A 18 -6.68 2.33 -6.25
N VAL A 19 -5.92 2.74 -7.27
CA VAL A 19 -5.20 1.84 -8.18
C VAL A 19 -3.90 1.35 -7.56
N PHE A 20 -3.07 2.27 -7.06
CA PHE A 20 -1.71 1.95 -6.64
C PHE A 20 -1.67 1.28 -5.27
N ASP A 21 -2.40 1.84 -4.29
CA ASP A 21 -2.46 1.30 -2.93
C ASP A 21 -3.62 0.30 -2.78
N GLY A 22 -4.79 0.63 -3.34
CA GLY A 22 -6.01 -0.15 -3.17
C GLY A 22 -6.01 -1.49 -3.91
N LEU A 23 -5.36 -1.57 -5.08
CA LEU A 23 -5.18 -2.83 -5.81
C LEU A 23 -3.86 -3.54 -5.49
N GLY A 24 -2.97 -2.94 -4.69
CA GLY A 24 -1.70 -3.54 -4.26
C GLY A 24 -0.52 -3.40 -5.24
N TRP A 25 -0.64 -2.58 -6.30
CA TRP A 25 0.42 -2.37 -7.28
C TRP A 25 1.72 -1.81 -6.71
N SER A 26 1.68 -1.12 -5.57
CA SER A 26 2.86 -0.56 -4.89
C SER A 26 3.95 -1.59 -4.56
N ARG A 27 3.60 -2.89 -4.47
CA ARG A 27 4.55 -3.98 -4.17
C ARG A 27 5.22 -4.59 -5.40
N PHE A 28 4.69 -4.34 -6.59
CA PHE A 28 5.14 -4.99 -7.83
C PHE A 28 5.79 -4.02 -8.82
N VAL A 29 6.29 -2.89 -8.31
CA VAL A 29 6.84 -1.80 -9.12
C VAL A 29 8.16 -1.29 -8.54
N PRO A 30 9.06 -0.77 -9.38
CA PRO A 30 10.29 -0.13 -8.91
C PRO A 30 10.00 1.11 -8.04
N HIS A 31 10.92 1.48 -7.14
CA HIS A 31 10.75 2.63 -6.24
C HIS A 31 10.40 3.93 -6.99
N ALA A 32 11.03 4.14 -8.15
CA ALA A 32 10.81 5.35 -8.95
C ALA A 32 9.42 5.43 -9.61
N ALA A 33 8.59 4.38 -9.52
CA ALA A 33 7.21 4.39 -10.01
C ALA A 33 6.37 5.48 -9.32
N VAL A 34 6.58 5.72 -8.02
CA VAL A 34 5.85 6.76 -7.27
C VAL A 34 6.12 8.14 -7.86
N GLU A 35 7.36 8.45 -8.23
CA GLU A 35 7.70 9.74 -8.86
C GLU A 35 7.05 9.89 -10.24
N VAL A 36 7.10 8.83 -11.06
CA VAL A 36 6.47 8.84 -12.40
C VAL A 36 4.96 9.05 -12.28
N LEU A 37 4.30 8.31 -11.38
CA LEU A 37 2.87 8.41 -11.14
C LEU A 37 2.49 9.77 -10.54
N GLY A 38 3.31 10.33 -9.66
CA GLY A 38 3.13 11.67 -9.12
C GLY A 38 3.08 12.75 -10.21
N VAL A 39 3.94 12.66 -11.23
CA VAL A 39 3.89 13.57 -12.38
C VAL A 39 2.65 13.35 -13.25
N VAL A 40 2.22 12.09 -13.44
CA VAL A 40 0.98 11.77 -14.17
C VAL A 40 -0.24 12.33 -13.43
N VAL A 41 -0.31 12.19 -12.11
CA VAL A 41 -1.39 12.78 -11.29
C VAL A 41 -1.39 14.30 -11.42
N LEU A 42 -0.23 14.94 -11.33
CA LEU A 42 -0.10 16.39 -11.41
C LEU A 42 -0.58 16.92 -12.77
N LEU A 43 -0.11 16.33 -13.87
CA LEU A 43 -0.37 16.83 -15.22
C LEU A 43 -1.59 16.21 -15.91
N GLY A 44 -2.17 15.16 -15.34
CA GLY A 44 -3.33 14.42 -15.83
C GLY A 44 -3.05 13.48 -17.00
N ALA A 45 -2.51 14.03 -18.10
CA ALA A 45 -2.21 13.28 -19.32
C ALA A 45 -0.88 13.75 -19.95
N PRO A 46 0.25 13.71 -19.21
CA PRO A 46 1.53 14.19 -19.73
C PRO A 46 2.08 13.30 -20.85
N THR A 47 2.89 13.91 -21.72
CA THR A 47 3.73 13.17 -22.64
C THR A 47 4.97 12.62 -21.93
N ARG A 48 5.62 11.62 -22.52
CA ARG A 48 6.89 11.06 -22.03
C ARG A 48 7.95 12.13 -21.76
N ASP A 49 8.09 13.13 -22.63
CA ASP A 49 9.04 14.23 -22.45
C ASP A 49 8.65 15.19 -21.31
N GLN A 50 7.35 15.39 -21.07
CA GLN A 50 6.89 16.16 -19.90
C GLN A 50 7.18 15.42 -18.59
N ILE A 51 6.98 14.10 -18.57
CA ILE A 51 7.37 13.24 -17.44
C ILE A 51 8.87 13.38 -17.18
N GLY A 52 9.70 13.14 -18.19
CA GLY A 52 11.15 13.25 -18.07
C GLY A 52 11.65 14.59 -17.54
N ARG A 53 10.98 15.69 -17.89
CA ARG A 53 11.37 17.03 -17.41
C ARG A 53 11.03 17.29 -15.95
N LEU A 54 10.11 16.54 -15.35
CA LEU A 54 9.59 16.77 -14.00
C LEU A 54 10.02 15.73 -12.98
N VAL A 55 10.27 14.49 -13.40
CA VAL A 55 10.85 13.46 -12.53
C VAL A 55 12.31 13.80 -12.20
N GLY A 56 12.75 13.52 -10.96
CA GLY A 56 14.10 13.85 -10.52
C GLY A 56 14.39 15.34 -10.35
N ARG A 57 13.39 16.15 -9.93
CA ARG A 57 13.57 17.58 -9.60
C ARG A 57 13.93 17.86 -8.13
N THR A 58 14.42 16.86 -7.41
CA THR A 58 15.12 17.10 -6.14
C THR A 58 16.56 17.55 -6.44
N PRO A 59 17.20 18.32 -5.54
CA PRO A 59 18.54 18.88 -5.78
C PRO A 59 19.63 17.86 -6.13
N ASP A 60 19.43 16.59 -5.74
CA ASP A 60 20.41 15.51 -5.85
C ASP A 60 20.06 14.47 -6.93
N ALA A 61 18.95 14.63 -7.66
CA ALA A 61 18.49 13.61 -8.60
C ALA A 61 19.15 13.71 -9.99
N VAL A 62 19.43 12.54 -10.57
CA VAL A 62 19.78 12.41 -11.99
C VAL A 62 18.56 12.79 -12.83
N VAL A 63 18.65 13.92 -13.53
CA VAL A 63 17.52 14.52 -14.26
C VAL A 63 17.18 13.73 -15.52
N GLY A 64 15.88 13.52 -15.77
CA GLY A 64 15.40 12.99 -17.05
C GLY A 64 15.02 11.50 -17.01
N LEU A 65 14.50 11.00 -18.13
CA LEU A 65 14.04 9.60 -18.25
C LEU A 65 15.15 8.56 -18.13
N SER A 66 16.40 8.98 -18.15
CA SER A 66 17.57 8.12 -17.93
C SER A 66 17.96 8.00 -16.45
N GLY A 67 17.27 8.70 -15.55
CA GLY A 67 17.43 8.53 -14.10
C GLY A 67 17.11 7.08 -13.67
N PRO A 68 17.68 6.62 -12.54
CA PRO A 68 17.58 5.23 -12.11
C PRO A 68 16.13 4.85 -11.74
N ALA A 69 15.76 3.60 -12.00
CA ALA A 69 14.46 3.05 -11.60
C ALA A 69 14.39 2.66 -10.11
N TRP A 70 15.55 2.48 -9.49
CA TRP A 70 15.73 1.96 -8.14
C TRP A 70 16.55 2.95 -7.33
N ASP A 71 16.23 3.07 -6.05
CA ASP A 71 17.06 3.84 -5.14
C ASP A 71 18.42 3.16 -4.97
N GLU A 72 19.46 3.96 -4.76
CA GLU A 72 20.76 3.42 -4.42
C GLU A 72 20.70 2.82 -3.02
N PHE A 73 21.27 1.63 -2.84
CA PHE A 73 21.40 1.02 -1.52
C PHE A 73 22.28 1.91 -0.63
N GLU A 74 21.69 2.49 0.40
CA GLU A 74 22.40 3.25 1.43
C GLU A 74 22.75 2.32 2.60
N PRO A 75 24.05 2.00 2.83
CA PRO A 75 24.42 1.08 3.88
C PRO A 75 24.11 1.63 5.27
N TRP A 76 23.59 0.77 6.14
CA TRP A 76 23.52 1.03 7.57
C TRP A 76 24.90 1.35 8.13
N THR A 77 24.96 2.48 8.81
CA THR A 77 26.07 2.86 9.67
C THR A 77 25.70 2.55 11.12
N GLU A 78 26.69 2.50 12.01
CA GLU A 78 26.41 2.39 13.45
C GLU A 78 25.44 3.48 13.94
N HIS A 79 25.54 4.68 13.37
CA HIS A 79 24.70 5.81 13.75
C HIS A 79 23.26 5.68 13.24
N THR A 80 23.07 5.34 11.96
CA THR A 80 21.74 5.20 11.37
C THR A 80 21.01 3.99 11.96
N LEU A 81 21.70 2.87 12.16
CA LEU A 81 21.11 1.69 12.80
C LEU A 81 20.78 1.92 14.28
N ARG A 82 21.64 2.63 15.02
CA ARG A 82 21.33 3.03 16.41
C ARG A 82 20.05 3.86 16.47
N THR A 83 19.84 4.74 15.49
CA THR A 83 18.65 5.59 15.43
C THR A 83 17.40 4.74 15.17
N ALA A 84 17.50 3.74 14.30
CA ALA A 84 16.41 2.78 14.05
C ALA A 84 16.13 1.85 15.25
N LEU A 85 17.13 1.58 16.10
CA LEU A 85 17.02 0.75 17.31
C LEU A 85 16.77 1.59 18.58
N ASP A 86 16.11 2.73 18.47
CA ASP A 86 15.75 3.63 19.59
C ASP A 86 16.90 3.98 20.54
N GLY A 87 18.11 4.13 19.99
CA GLY A 87 19.30 4.53 20.72
C GLY A 87 20.16 3.38 21.25
N ALA A 88 19.74 2.12 21.10
CA ALA A 88 20.57 0.97 21.46
C ALA A 88 21.81 0.91 20.57
N ALA A 89 23.00 0.79 21.19
CA ALA A 89 24.26 0.78 20.44
C ALA A 89 24.42 -0.57 19.70
N PRO A 90 24.38 -0.59 18.35
CA PRO A 90 24.52 -1.83 17.61
C PRO A 90 25.97 -2.28 17.60
N THR A 91 26.17 -3.59 17.65
CA THR A 91 27.46 -4.22 17.44
C THR A 91 27.84 -4.17 15.94
N PRO A 92 29.14 -4.26 15.61
CA PRO A 92 29.57 -4.37 14.22
C PRO A 92 28.95 -5.56 13.47
N GLY A 93 28.65 -6.65 14.19
CA GLY A 93 27.98 -7.83 13.63
C GLY A 93 26.52 -7.55 13.24
N GLU A 94 25.80 -6.77 14.05
CA GLU A 94 24.42 -6.35 13.74
C GLU A 94 24.37 -5.39 12.55
N VAL A 95 25.30 -4.43 12.48
CA VAL A 95 25.43 -3.55 11.30
C VAL A 95 25.72 -4.34 10.03
N ALA A 96 26.64 -5.31 10.09
CA ALA A 96 26.96 -6.15 8.94
C ALA A 96 25.78 -7.03 8.52
N ARG A 97 25.04 -7.57 9.49
CA ARG A 97 23.84 -8.39 9.25
C ARG A 97 22.72 -7.58 8.61
N ALA A 98 22.37 -6.42 9.18
CA ALA A 98 21.33 -5.53 8.63
C ALA A 98 21.66 -5.12 7.18
N ASN A 99 22.92 -4.75 6.91
CA ASN A 99 23.36 -4.44 5.54
C ASN A 99 23.22 -5.63 4.57
N ALA A 100 23.52 -6.84 5.02
CA ALA A 100 23.39 -8.04 4.18
C ALA A 100 21.93 -8.41 3.94
N GLU A 101 21.07 -8.27 4.96
CA GLU A 101 19.63 -8.52 4.88
C GLU A 101 18.96 -7.54 3.92
N ASP A 102 19.15 -6.23 4.08
CA ASP A 102 18.56 -5.21 3.19
C ASP A 102 19.07 -5.30 1.76
N ARG A 103 20.37 -5.60 1.59
CA ARG A 103 20.93 -5.80 0.26
C ARG A 103 20.32 -7.01 -0.43
N ALA A 104 20.18 -8.12 0.30
CA ALA A 104 19.56 -9.33 -0.23
C ALA A 104 18.07 -9.11 -0.55
N TRP A 105 17.37 -8.36 0.29
CA TRP A 105 15.99 -7.95 0.04
C TRP A 105 15.85 -7.12 -1.24
N LEU A 106 16.67 -6.07 -1.41
CA LEU A 106 16.64 -5.22 -2.60
C LEU A 106 17.00 -6.01 -3.86
N ASP A 107 18.04 -6.84 -3.80
CA ASP A 107 18.44 -7.69 -4.93
C ASP A 107 17.33 -8.72 -5.27
N GLY A 108 16.61 -9.23 -4.27
CA GLY A 108 15.45 -10.10 -4.43
C GLY A 108 14.28 -9.40 -5.12
N LEU A 109 13.91 -8.20 -4.65
CA LEU A 109 12.85 -7.38 -5.24
C LEU A 109 13.15 -7.00 -6.69
N ILE A 110 14.41 -6.62 -6.99
CA ILE A 110 14.85 -6.34 -8.37
C ILE A 110 14.70 -7.58 -9.25
N ALA A 111 15.11 -8.76 -8.76
CA ALA A 111 15.02 -10.01 -9.51
C ALA A 111 13.56 -10.43 -9.76
N GLU A 112 12.67 -10.19 -8.80
CA GLU A 112 11.24 -10.45 -8.93
C GLU A 112 10.61 -9.54 -10.00
N ILE A 113 10.86 -8.23 -9.92
CA ILE A 113 10.32 -7.27 -10.91
C ILE A 113 10.95 -7.49 -12.30
N ASP A 114 12.21 -7.92 -12.38
CA ASP A 114 12.82 -8.35 -13.63
C ASP A 114 12.06 -9.53 -14.26
N SER A 115 11.69 -10.53 -13.46
CA SER A 115 10.91 -11.68 -13.91
C SER A 115 9.54 -11.26 -14.42
N HIS A 116 8.88 -10.33 -13.74
CA HIS A 116 7.61 -9.74 -14.17
C HIS A 116 7.75 -8.97 -15.49
N ALA A 117 8.78 -8.13 -15.62
CA ALA A 117 9.05 -7.39 -16.84
C ALA A 117 9.31 -8.32 -18.04
N ASP A 118 10.10 -9.38 -17.82
CA ASP A 118 10.38 -10.40 -18.83
C ASP A 118 9.09 -11.12 -19.26
N ALA A 119 8.20 -11.46 -18.31
CA ALA A 119 6.91 -12.11 -18.61
C ALA A 119 5.94 -11.19 -19.37
N LEU A 120 5.98 -9.89 -19.11
CA LEU A 120 5.20 -8.87 -19.82
C LEU A 120 5.81 -8.47 -21.18
N GLY A 121 7.03 -8.95 -21.48
CA GLY A 121 7.71 -8.66 -22.75
C GLY A 121 8.24 -7.23 -22.86
N VAL A 122 8.53 -6.58 -21.74
CA VAL A 122 9.11 -5.23 -21.67
C VAL A 122 10.55 -5.25 -21.17
N PHE A 123 11.27 -4.14 -21.31
CA PHE A 123 12.60 -4.02 -20.75
C PHE A 123 12.54 -4.06 -19.22
N ARG A 124 13.52 -4.74 -18.64
CA ARG A 124 13.75 -4.76 -17.19
C ARG A 124 13.93 -3.33 -16.69
N PRO A 125 13.18 -2.87 -15.67
CA PRO A 125 13.25 -1.49 -15.23
C PRO A 125 14.64 -1.13 -14.69
N ARG A 126 15.37 -0.29 -15.43
CA ARG A 126 16.65 0.27 -14.98
C ARG A 126 16.64 1.78 -15.00
N THR A 127 15.81 2.35 -15.86
CA THR A 127 15.59 3.79 -15.98
C THR A 127 14.13 4.15 -15.77
N LEU A 128 13.87 5.42 -15.50
CA LEU A 128 12.52 5.99 -15.46
C LEU A 128 11.74 5.77 -16.77
N SER A 129 12.42 5.73 -17.91
CA SER A 129 11.79 5.36 -19.19
C SER A 129 11.24 3.94 -19.16
N ASP A 130 12.03 3.00 -18.64
CA ASP A 130 11.64 1.59 -18.54
C ASP A 130 10.51 1.40 -17.52
N VAL A 131 10.54 2.17 -16.41
CA VAL A 131 9.44 2.20 -15.43
C VAL A 131 8.12 2.62 -16.12
N LEU A 132 8.15 3.63 -16.98
CA LEU A 132 6.95 4.07 -17.70
C LEU A 132 6.40 2.99 -18.64
N ASP A 133 7.28 2.28 -19.36
CA ASP A 133 6.89 1.16 -20.22
C ASP A 133 6.35 -0.01 -19.39
N TYR A 134 6.99 -0.34 -18.27
CA TYR A 134 6.55 -1.37 -17.34
C TYR A 134 5.18 -1.07 -16.73
N LEU A 135 4.96 0.14 -16.21
CA LEU A 135 3.65 0.56 -15.67
C LEU A 135 2.53 0.52 -16.71
N THR A 136 2.85 0.78 -17.97
CA THR A 136 1.90 0.66 -19.08
C THR A 136 1.58 -0.82 -19.36
N ALA A 137 2.58 -1.69 -19.37
CA ALA A 137 2.39 -3.13 -19.54
C ALA A 137 1.64 -3.78 -18.36
N CYS A 138 1.84 -3.26 -17.16
CA CYS A 138 1.09 -3.62 -15.95
C CYS A 138 -0.37 -3.11 -15.97
N THR A 139 -0.78 -2.38 -17.00
CA THR A 139 -2.11 -1.74 -17.11
C THR A 139 -2.40 -0.64 -16.09
N VAL A 140 -1.41 -0.25 -15.27
CA VAL A 140 -1.53 0.87 -14.32
C VAL A 140 -1.67 2.20 -15.06
N LEU A 141 -0.97 2.33 -16.19
CA LEU A 141 -1.06 3.48 -17.09
C LEU A 141 -1.70 3.10 -18.43
N ILE A 142 -2.48 4.02 -18.99
CA ILE A 142 -2.97 3.98 -20.36
C ILE A 142 -2.12 4.92 -21.20
N ALA A 143 -1.55 4.39 -22.29
CA ALA A 143 -0.87 5.18 -23.31
C ALA A 143 -1.82 5.48 -24.48
N THR A 144 -2.19 6.74 -24.67
CA THR A 144 -3.05 7.18 -25.77
C THR A 144 -2.28 8.05 -26.76
N GLY A 145 -2.40 7.74 -28.06
CA GLY A 145 -1.82 8.57 -29.13
C GLY A 145 -2.75 9.74 -29.47
N ARG A 146 -2.31 10.98 -29.26
CA ARG A 146 -3.08 12.18 -29.59
C ARG A 146 -2.18 13.23 -30.23
N ASP A 147 -2.58 13.74 -31.39
CA ASP A 147 -1.88 14.81 -32.12
C ASP A 147 -0.41 14.51 -32.46
N GLY A 148 -0.07 13.23 -32.62
CA GLY A 148 1.29 12.77 -32.95
C GLY A 148 2.17 12.43 -31.74
N ASP A 149 1.69 12.68 -30.51
CA ASP A 149 2.39 12.36 -29.27
C ASP A 149 1.64 11.30 -28.45
N THR A 150 2.39 10.46 -27.73
CA THR A 150 1.84 9.53 -26.73
C THR A 150 1.67 10.24 -25.40
N ARG A 151 0.47 10.17 -24.83
CA ARG A 151 0.10 10.69 -23.51
C ARG A 151 -0.20 9.53 -22.56
N TYR A 152 0.15 9.72 -21.29
CA TYR A 152 0.01 8.70 -20.26
C TYR A 152 -0.99 9.16 -19.21
N GLU A 153 -1.97 8.33 -18.92
CA GLU A 153 -3.02 8.59 -17.94
C GLU A 153 -3.11 7.42 -16.96
N LEU A 154 -3.52 7.67 -15.71
CA LEU A 154 -3.86 6.59 -14.79
C LEU A 154 -5.03 5.78 -15.35
N ASN A 155 -4.96 4.46 -15.25
CA ASN A 155 -6.06 3.59 -15.63
C ASN A 155 -7.02 3.39 -14.45
N PRO A 156 -8.23 4.00 -14.44
CA PRO A 156 -9.19 3.77 -13.36
C PRO A 156 -9.80 2.35 -13.39
N TRP A 157 -9.51 1.58 -14.44
CA TRP A 157 -9.88 0.17 -14.59
C TRP A 157 -8.63 -0.71 -14.66
N ALA A 158 -7.56 -0.32 -13.97
CA ALA A 158 -6.38 -1.16 -13.83
C ALA A 158 -6.79 -2.55 -13.33
N MET A 159 -6.23 -3.58 -13.95
CA MET A 159 -6.41 -4.94 -13.51
C MET A 159 -5.64 -5.18 -12.20
N LEU A 160 -5.99 -6.23 -11.47
CA LEU A 160 -5.24 -6.63 -10.29
C LEU A 160 -3.85 -7.14 -10.69
N PRO A 161 -2.84 -7.02 -9.82
CA PRO A 161 -1.53 -7.64 -10.05
C PRO A 161 -1.64 -9.12 -10.43
N ALA A 162 -2.49 -9.88 -9.73
CA ALA A 162 -2.73 -11.32 -9.98
C ALA A 162 -3.34 -11.64 -11.36
N GLU A 163 -3.97 -10.67 -12.03
CA GLU A 163 -4.55 -10.86 -13.36
C GLU A 163 -3.54 -10.56 -14.49
N VAL A 164 -2.46 -9.84 -14.18
CA VAL A 164 -1.48 -9.34 -15.16
C VAL A 164 -0.12 -10.01 -14.99
N LEU A 165 0.31 -10.21 -13.75
CA LEU A 165 1.61 -10.76 -13.40
C LEU A 165 1.52 -12.27 -13.16
N PRO A 166 2.59 -13.02 -13.45
CA PRO A 166 2.65 -14.46 -13.22
C PRO A 166 2.90 -14.78 -11.73
N LEU A 167 1.99 -14.36 -10.84
CA LEU A 167 2.10 -14.59 -9.41
C LEU A 167 1.88 -16.08 -9.06
N THR A 168 2.58 -16.54 -8.03
CA THR A 168 2.31 -17.85 -7.41
C THR A 168 0.98 -17.84 -6.67
N ARG A 169 0.43 -19.02 -6.35
CA ARG A 169 -0.84 -19.10 -5.60
C ARG A 169 -0.73 -18.45 -4.22
N ASP A 170 0.37 -18.68 -3.52
CA ASP A 170 0.60 -18.13 -2.19
C ASP A 170 0.63 -16.58 -2.26
N GLN A 171 1.30 -16.01 -3.26
CA GLN A 171 1.27 -14.57 -3.50
C GLN A 171 -0.13 -14.05 -3.82
N VAL A 172 -0.92 -14.77 -4.64
CA VAL A 172 -2.31 -14.37 -4.93
C VAL A 172 -3.16 -14.38 -3.65
N ASP A 173 -3.02 -15.40 -2.81
CA ASP A 173 -3.75 -15.52 -1.55
C ASP A 173 -3.36 -14.37 -0.58
N GLU A 174 -2.07 -14.01 -0.52
CA GLU A 174 -1.56 -12.85 0.25
C GLU A 174 -2.11 -11.51 -0.28
N GLU A 175 -2.11 -11.30 -1.60
CA GLU A 175 -2.69 -10.12 -2.24
C GLU A 175 -4.19 -9.99 -1.94
N ASP A 176 -4.93 -11.10 -2.03
CA ASP A 176 -6.36 -11.15 -1.77
C ASP A 176 -6.67 -10.84 -0.30
N ALA A 177 -5.88 -11.38 0.63
CA ALA A 177 -6.03 -11.08 2.06
C ALA A 177 -5.81 -9.59 2.36
N LEU A 178 -4.75 -8.99 1.81
CA LEU A 178 -4.44 -7.56 2.04
C LEU A 178 -5.48 -6.64 1.40
N ARG A 179 -5.96 -7.00 0.21
CA ARG A 179 -7.05 -6.28 -0.46
C ARG A 179 -8.36 -6.39 0.32
N TRP A 180 -8.66 -7.56 0.87
CA TRP A 180 -9.82 -7.78 1.74
C TRP A 180 -9.75 -6.87 2.97
N ILE A 181 -8.59 -6.81 3.63
CA ILE A 181 -8.35 -5.90 4.75
C ILE A 181 -8.52 -4.44 4.31
N GLY A 182 -7.93 -4.05 3.17
CA GLY A 182 -8.03 -2.70 2.61
C GLY A 182 -9.46 -2.25 2.36
N LEU A 183 -10.27 -3.11 1.73
CA LEU A 183 -11.68 -2.86 1.41
C LEU A 183 -12.52 -2.58 2.67
N HIS A 184 -12.29 -3.35 3.73
CA HIS A 184 -13.06 -3.26 4.97
C HIS A 184 -12.41 -2.36 6.03
N ARG A 185 -11.20 -1.84 5.80
CA ARG A 185 -10.47 -0.95 6.71
C ARG A 185 -11.30 0.23 7.23
N PRO A 186 -12.11 0.95 6.42
CA PRO A 186 -12.94 2.04 6.94
C PRO A 186 -14.00 1.55 7.95
N VAL A 187 -14.53 0.34 7.74
CA VAL A 187 -15.52 -0.27 8.64
C VAL A 187 -14.85 -0.74 9.91
N VAL A 188 -13.70 -1.41 9.80
CA VAL A 188 -12.86 -1.81 10.95
C VAL A 188 -12.54 -0.59 11.81
N ARG A 189 -12.13 0.53 11.22
CA ARG A 189 -11.84 1.76 11.97
C ARG A 189 -13.08 2.29 12.70
N LYS A 190 -14.25 2.29 12.06
CA LYS A 190 -15.51 2.66 12.73
C LYS A 190 -15.85 1.73 13.90
N LEU A 191 -15.59 0.43 13.76
CA LEU A 191 -15.80 -0.53 14.85
C LEU A 191 -14.86 -0.26 16.03
N ILE A 192 -13.58 0.00 15.76
CA ILE A 192 -12.59 0.41 16.78
C ILE A 192 -13.04 1.69 17.47
N ASP A 193 -13.55 2.68 16.73
CA ASP A 193 -14.03 3.95 17.29
C ASP A 193 -15.19 3.76 18.29
N LEU A 194 -15.95 2.65 18.22
CA LEU A 194 -17.01 2.33 19.19
C LEU A 194 -16.46 2.06 20.60
N PHE A 195 -15.20 1.63 20.71
CA PHE A 195 -14.53 1.43 22.00
C PHE A 195 -14.05 2.75 22.62
N GLY A 196 -14.10 3.85 21.85
CA GLY A 196 -13.69 5.18 22.31
C GLY A 196 -12.23 5.23 22.74
N PRO A 197 -11.25 4.84 21.90
CA PRO A 197 -9.82 4.78 22.28
C PRO A 197 -9.23 6.12 22.73
N TYR A 198 -9.92 7.24 22.43
CA TYR A 198 -9.53 8.59 22.80
C TYR A 198 -10.49 9.25 23.82
N ALA A 199 -11.43 8.49 24.37
CA ALA A 199 -12.34 8.97 25.40
C ALA A 199 -11.70 8.86 26.79
N ASP A 200 -12.17 9.67 27.75
CA ASP A 200 -11.71 9.62 29.15
C ASP A 200 -12.01 8.27 29.82
N ALA A 201 -12.98 7.52 29.29
CA ALA A 201 -13.38 6.19 29.75
C ALA A 201 -13.64 5.27 28.53
N PRO A 202 -12.58 4.64 27.97
CA PRO A 202 -12.75 3.68 26.88
C PRO A 202 -13.49 2.43 27.36
N LEU A 203 -14.15 1.73 26.44
CA LEU A 203 -14.82 0.47 26.71
C LEU A 203 -13.84 -0.70 26.53
N ASP A 204 -13.83 -1.67 27.44
CA ASP A 204 -13.01 -2.88 27.26
C ASP A 204 -13.74 -3.96 26.46
N VAL A 205 -15.08 -3.95 26.52
CA VAL A 205 -15.95 -4.99 25.98
C VAL A 205 -17.18 -4.36 25.34
N LEU A 206 -17.44 -4.74 24.09
CA LEU A 206 -18.63 -4.40 23.34
C LEU A 206 -19.52 -5.63 23.19
N ARG A 207 -20.70 -5.61 23.80
CA ARG A 207 -21.76 -6.62 23.59
C ARG A 207 -22.79 -6.07 22.61
N THR A 208 -22.98 -6.76 21.50
CA THR A 208 -23.73 -6.25 20.34
C THR A 208 -24.24 -7.40 19.48
N THR A 209 -24.78 -7.07 18.30
CA THR A 209 -25.13 -8.01 17.24
C THR A 209 -24.61 -7.48 15.90
N LEU A 210 -24.44 -8.35 14.90
CA LEU A 210 -24.05 -7.90 13.55
C LEU A 210 -25.06 -6.89 12.97
N LEU A 211 -26.36 -7.05 13.27
CA LEU A 211 -27.41 -6.10 12.86
C LEU A 211 -27.27 -4.72 13.51
N GLU A 212 -26.82 -4.65 14.76
CA GLU A 212 -26.59 -3.38 15.46
C GLU A 212 -25.32 -2.70 14.96
N LEU A 213 -24.24 -3.47 14.77
CA LEU A 213 -23.00 -2.98 14.18
C LEU A 213 -23.21 -2.44 12.77
N SER A 214 -23.94 -3.17 11.91
CA SER A 214 -24.28 -2.72 10.56
C SER A 214 -25.02 -1.38 10.57
N ARG A 215 -26.03 -1.23 11.44
CA ARG A 215 -26.77 0.02 11.61
C ARG A 215 -25.89 1.16 12.14
N THR A 216 -25.02 0.87 13.09
CA THR A 216 -24.14 1.87 13.73
C THR A 216 -23.05 2.34 12.79
N CYS A 217 -22.42 1.44 12.04
CA CYS A 217 -21.39 1.76 11.06
C CYS A 217 -21.96 2.31 9.74
N GLY A 218 -23.26 2.13 9.51
CA GLY A 218 -23.95 2.58 8.30
C GLY A 218 -23.53 1.80 7.05
N VAL A 219 -23.27 0.49 7.21
CA VAL A 219 -22.85 -0.40 6.12
C VAL A 219 -23.71 -1.66 6.09
N ASP A 220 -23.67 -2.40 4.99
CA ASP A 220 -24.42 -3.65 4.88
C ASP A 220 -23.87 -4.73 5.84
N LEU A 221 -24.64 -5.80 5.99
CA LEU A 221 -24.35 -6.87 6.93
C LEU A 221 -23.07 -7.64 6.57
N GLU A 222 -22.81 -7.87 5.28
CA GLU A 222 -21.63 -8.64 4.84
C GLU A 222 -20.35 -7.82 5.07
N SER A 223 -20.38 -6.52 4.77
CA SER A 223 -19.27 -5.62 5.11
C SER A 223 -19.00 -5.56 6.62
N THR A 224 -20.06 -5.63 7.44
CA THR A 224 -19.94 -5.69 8.90
C THR A 224 -19.32 -7.01 9.35
N ARG A 225 -19.80 -8.13 8.78
CA ARG A 225 -19.30 -9.47 9.07
C ARG A 225 -17.81 -9.57 8.75
N ALA A 226 -17.42 -9.16 7.56
CA ALA A 226 -16.02 -9.12 7.12
C ALA A 226 -15.15 -8.29 8.06
N ALA A 227 -15.60 -7.11 8.45
CA ALA A 227 -14.85 -6.23 9.36
C ALA A 227 -14.69 -6.83 10.76
N VAL A 228 -15.71 -7.53 11.28
CA VAL A 228 -15.61 -8.25 12.56
C VAL A 228 -14.65 -9.44 12.45
N THR A 229 -14.69 -10.20 11.36
CA THR A 229 -13.72 -11.28 11.13
C THR A 229 -12.29 -10.75 11.08
N ILE A 230 -12.05 -9.66 10.35
CA ILE A 230 -10.73 -9.00 10.30
C ILE A 230 -10.26 -8.59 11.69
N LEU A 231 -11.15 -8.02 12.52
CA LEU A 231 -10.83 -7.69 13.91
C LEU A 231 -10.48 -8.93 14.74
N ALA A 232 -11.22 -10.03 14.57
CA ALA A 232 -10.98 -11.28 15.30
C ALA A 232 -9.60 -11.89 14.98
N ASP A 233 -9.06 -11.62 13.80
CA ASP A 233 -7.73 -12.07 13.38
C ASP A 233 -6.58 -11.18 13.91
N GLN A 234 -6.88 -10.03 14.52
CA GLN A 234 -5.86 -9.15 15.09
C GLN A 234 -5.50 -9.56 16.54
N PRO A 235 -4.23 -9.40 16.96
CA PRO A 235 -3.77 -9.81 18.30
C PRO A 235 -4.30 -8.94 19.46
N ASP A 236 -4.89 -7.79 19.14
CA ASP A 236 -5.41 -6.80 20.09
C ASP A 236 -6.93 -6.91 20.32
N PHE A 237 -7.61 -7.83 19.63
CA PHE A 237 -9.04 -8.08 19.79
C PHE A 237 -9.34 -9.57 20.03
N GLU A 238 -10.35 -9.82 20.85
CA GLU A 238 -10.94 -11.15 21.04
C GLU A 238 -12.42 -11.08 20.69
N VAL A 239 -12.86 -11.88 19.74
CA VAL A 239 -14.27 -11.97 19.34
C VAL A 239 -14.82 -13.34 19.74
N THR A 240 -15.91 -13.33 20.50
CA THR A 240 -16.55 -14.59 20.92
C THR A 240 -17.45 -15.12 19.79
N GLY A 241 -17.16 -16.35 19.35
CA GLY A 241 -17.90 -17.02 18.28
C GLY A 241 -17.31 -16.80 16.88
N ASP A 242 -17.87 -17.53 15.91
CA ASP A 242 -17.46 -17.43 14.51
C ASP A 242 -18.30 -16.34 13.83
N ALA A 243 -17.71 -15.15 13.70
CA ALA A 243 -18.37 -14.00 13.07
C ALA A 243 -18.79 -14.29 11.63
N GLU A 244 -18.08 -15.14 10.88
CA GLU A 244 -18.46 -15.50 9.51
C GLU A 244 -19.77 -16.30 9.47
N ARG A 245 -19.99 -17.15 10.48
CA ARG A 245 -21.15 -18.06 10.52
C ARG A 245 -22.26 -17.61 11.47
N ALA A 246 -22.05 -16.55 12.23
CA ALA A 246 -23.02 -16.06 13.20
C ALA A 246 -24.32 -15.57 12.52
N GLU A 247 -25.46 -15.92 13.10
CA GLU A 247 -26.75 -15.34 12.70
C GLU A 247 -26.76 -13.83 12.97
N PRO A 248 -27.40 -12.99 12.14
CA PRO A 248 -27.25 -11.54 12.22
C PRO A 248 -27.68 -10.90 13.55
N GLY A 249 -28.64 -11.54 14.24
CA GLY A 249 -29.16 -11.12 15.54
C GLY A 249 -28.59 -11.90 16.73
N ALA A 250 -27.62 -12.80 16.51
CA ALA A 250 -26.94 -13.48 17.60
C ALA A 250 -26.07 -12.47 18.38
N GLU A 251 -26.03 -12.65 19.70
CA GLU A 251 -25.16 -11.84 20.56
C GLU A 251 -23.69 -12.14 20.25
N LEU A 252 -22.92 -11.07 20.11
CA LEU A 252 -21.51 -11.03 19.82
C LEU A 252 -20.83 -10.23 20.93
N GLU A 253 -19.79 -10.77 21.55
CA GLU A 253 -18.92 -10.05 22.46
C GLU A 253 -17.57 -9.82 21.78
N ILE A 254 -17.17 -8.56 21.65
CA ILE A 254 -15.85 -8.14 21.16
C ILE A 254 -15.11 -7.49 22.33
N ARG A 255 -13.94 -8.00 22.70
CA ARG A 255 -13.07 -7.47 23.75
C ARG A 255 -11.81 -6.89 23.12
N VAL A 256 -11.33 -5.78 23.69
CA VAL A 256 -10.03 -5.18 23.37
C VAL A 256 -9.00 -5.54 24.43
N ASP A 257 -7.82 -5.95 23.98
CA ASP A 257 -6.60 -5.93 24.80
C ASP A 257 -5.89 -4.59 24.58
N TRP A 258 -6.10 -3.65 25.51
CA TRP A 258 -5.52 -2.30 25.41
C TRP A 258 -3.99 -2.30 25.46
N ALA A 259 -3.36 -3.31 26.08
CA ALA A 259 -1.91 -3.38 26.13
C ALA A 259 -1.36 -3.66 24.72
N ASN A 260 -1.88 -4.72 24.07
CA ASN A 260 -1.52 -5.03 22.68
C ASN A 260 -1.96 -3.91 21.72
N PHE A 261 -3.17 -3.37 21.89
CA PHE A 261 -3.69 -2.31 21.02
C PHE A 261 -2.77 -1.08 20.97
N LEU A 262 -2.22 -0.67 22.11
CA LEU A 262 -1.32 0.48 22.21
C LEU A 262 0.08 0.18 21.65
N GLU A 263 0.55 -1.05 21.80
CA GLU A 263 1.83 -1.53 21.26
C GLU A 263 1.80 -1.56 19.72
N TYR A 264 0.80 -2.21 19.11
CA TYR A 264 0.72 -2.39 17.65
C TYR A 264 0.23 -1.14 16.88
N ARG A 265 -0.49 -0.21 17.52
CA ARG A 265 -0.89 1.07 16.88
C ARG A 265 0.30 2.00 16.61
N LEU A 266 1.38 1.90 17.38
CA LEU A 266 2.59 2.67 17.10
C LEU A 266 3.20 2.24 15.76
N ASP A 267 3.09 0.96 15.39
CA ASP A 267 3.59 0.43 14.12
C ASP A 267 2.67 0.77 12.93
N ILE A 268 1.34 0.67 13.09
CA ILE A 268 0.38 1.05 12.03
C ILE A 268 0.41 2.56 11.73
N ALA A 269 0.67 3.41 12.73
CA ALA A 269 0.85 4.85 12.53
C ALA A 269 2.22 5.19 11.92
N ALA A 270 3.23 4.32 12.06
CA ALA A 270 4.57 4.47 11.50
C ALA A 270 4.72 3.86 10.09
N GLY A 271 3.76 3.07 9.61
CA GLY A 271 3.77 2.49 8.26
C GLY A 271 4.59 1.21 8.11
N THR A 272 5.03 0.62 9.22
CA THR A 272 5.81 -0.62 9.27
C THR A 272 4.88 -1.76 9.64
N ILE A 273 4.32 -2.46 8.65
CA ILE A 273 3.85 -3.83 8.85
C ILE A 273 4.87 -4.71 8.17
N ASP A 274 5.90 -5.11 8.91
CA ASP A 274 6.60 -6.35 8.62
C ASP A 274 5.75 -7.48 9.20
N SER A 275 5.14 -8.30 8.33
CA SER A 275 4.62 -9.60 8.76
C SER A 275 5.79 -10.53 9.09
N PRO A 276 5.64 -11.41 10.10
CA PRO A 276 6.70 -12.33 10.53
C PRO A 276 7.17 -13.30 9.44
#